data_AF-A0A7J6X3S3-F1
#
_entry.id   AF-A0A7J6X3S3-F1
#
_cell.length_a   1.000
_cell.length_b   1.000
_cell.length_c   1.000
_cell.angle_alpha   90.00
_cell.angle_beta   90.00
_cell.angle_gamma   90.00
#
_symmetry.space_group_name_H-M   'P 1'
#
loop_
_entity.id
_entity.type
_entity.pdbx_description
1 polymer ?
#
loop_
_entity_poly.entity_id
_entity_poly.type
_entity_poly.pdbx_seq_one_letter_code
_entity_poly.pdbx_strand_id
1 'polypeptide(L)'
;MLQSKSFVRKTKQGKVLKVVREHYLRDDIYCGASICKVCDTKVARLSSSASTILVLDTNVVLNQIDLLENPAIDDVVVLSVVLDEVKNKNLSVYNRLRALCSNTLRKFFVFSNEHHKDTYVKAMVGESPNDRNDRAIRVATNWYQHHLGGGTRVLLITNDKENKRKATDEGIFAETVETYVKSLGQPNLLDLVVHPTSEDVSMEDVEDLRPSKRKVIYIEHKPMSEITAGLHRGIYHQGKLRVNRYNPFEAYVGSESIGDEIIIQGRGNMNRAFDGDVVAVELLPKEQWHEGKSLSIAEDGLLLKEIYGDIKIQFCVLDSSSHTKGCMSMRG
;
A
#
# COMPACT_ATOMS: atom_id res chain seq x y z
N MET A 1 0.48 -34.35 -7.37
CA MET A 1 1.96 -34.34 -7.55
C MET A 1 2.60 -33.53 -6.43
N LEU A 2 3.64 -34.03 -5.78
CA LEU A 2 4.34 -33.31 -4.70
C LEU A 2 5.48 -32.46 -5.27
N GLN A 3 5.57 -31.20 -4.85
CA GLN A 3 6.67 -30.29 -5.12
C GLN A 3 7.25 -29.77 -3.79
N SER A 4 8.53 -29.42 -3.75
CA SER A 4 9.13 -28.73 -2.60
C SER A 4 9.33 -27.26 -2.93
N LYS A 5 8.76 -26.37 -2.11
CA LYS A 5 8.94 -24.92 -2.20
C LYS A 5 9.91 -24.48 -1.11
N SER A 6 11.10 -24.04 -1.50
CA SER A 6 12.08 -23.47 -0.57
C SER A 6 12.20 -21.97 -0.75
N PHE A 7 12.18 -21.20 0.33
CA PHE A 7 12.42 -19.76 0.32
C PHE A 7 13.21 -19.33 1.54
N VAL A 8 13.86 -18.18 1.45
CA VAL A 8 14.65 -17.60 2.55
C VAL A 8 13.83 -16.51 3.22
N ARG A 9 13.77 -16.52 4.55
CA ARG A 9 13.10 -15.49 5.35
C ARG A 9 14.04 -14.95 6.43
N LYS A 10 14.07 -13.62 6.59
CA LYS A 10 14.69 -12.96 7.74
C LYS A 10 13.71 -12.96 8.92
N THR A 11 14.17 -13.43 10.07
CA THR A 11 13.40 -13.42 11.32
C THR A 11 13.34 -12.01 11.92
N LYS A 12 12.46 -11.81 12.91
CA LYS A 12 12.38 -10.54 13.66
C LYS A 12 13.71 -10.17 14.33
N GLN A 13 14.54 -11.16 14.67
CA GLN A 13 15.87 -10.99 15.27
C GLN A 13 16.99 -10.85 14.22
N GLY A 14 16.65 -10.73 12.94
CA GLY A 14 17.62 -10.55 11.87
C GLY A 14 18.32 -11.81 11.36
N LYS A 15 18.11 -12.97 12.01
CA LYS A 15 18.62 -14.27 11.53
C LYS A 15 17.96 -14.67 10.21
N VAL A 16 18.75 -15.14 9.26
CA VAL A 16 18.30 -15.64 7.96
C VAL A 16 18.02 -17.15 8.08
N LEU A 17 16.81 -17.58 7.72
CA LEU A 17 16.38 -18.98 7.76
C LEU A 17 15.91 -19.44 6.37
N LYS A 18 16.35 -20.63 5.95
CA LYS A 18 15.79 -21.33 4.80
C LYS A 18 14.58 -22.15 5.26
N VAL A 19 13.41 -21.83 4.71
CA VAL A 19 12.16 -22.55 4.98
C VAL A 19 11.86 -23.43 3.78
N VAL A 20 11.64 -24.72 4.04
CA VAL A 20 11.18 -25.69 3.03
C VAL A 20 9.77 -26.10 3.38
N ARG A 21 8.86 -26.03 2.42
CA ARG A 21 7.47 -26.47 2.55
C ARG A 21 7.12 -27.42 1.43
N GLU A 22 6.33 -28.42 1.76
CA GLU A 22 5.67 -29.27 0.79
C GLU A 22 4.57 -28.48 0.07
N HIS A 23 4.45 -28.70 -1.23
CA HIS A 23 3.46 -28.08 -2.07
C HIS A 23 2.77 -29.14 -2.93
N TYR A 24 1.50 -29.37 -2.63
CA TYR A 24 0.70 -30.40 -3.28
C TYR A 24 -0.04 -29.80 -4.48
N LEU A 25 0.24 -30.35 -5.66
CA LEU A 25 -0.46 -30.04 -6.89
C LEU A 25 -1.58 -31.07 -7.12
N ARG A 26 -2.77 -30.55 -7.33
CA ARG A 26 -4.04 -31.26 -7.47
C ARG A 26 -4.59 -31.10 -8.88
N ASP A 27 -5.36 -32.08 -9.31
CA ASP A 27 -6.10 -32.13 -10.58
C ASP A 27 -7.63 -32.10 -10.39
N ASP A 28 -8.10 -32.12 -9.14
CA ASP A 28 -9.51 -32.09 -8.76
C ASP A 28 -10.03 -30.67 -8.41
N ILE A 29 -9.29 -29.63 -8.78
CA ILE A 29 -9.69 -28.24 -8.56
C ILE A 29 -10.61 -27.80 -9.70
N TYR A 30 -11.87 -27.53 -9.39
CA TYR A 30 -12.90 -27.14 -10.37
C TYR A 30 -12.78 -25.67 -10.79
N CYS A 31 -13.19 -25.37 -12.02
CA CYS A 31 -13.08 -24.03 -12.61
C CYS A 31 -14.17 -23.03 -12.15
N GLY A 32 -15.21 -23.51 -11.46
CA GLY A 32 -16.31 -22.68 -10.95
C GLY A 32 -17.34 -22.25 -12.02
N ALA A 33 -17.14 -22.62 -13.27
CA ALA A 33 -18.03 -22.33 -14.39
C ALA A 33 -19.09 -23.42 -14.56
N SER A 34 -20.36 -23.02 -14.65
CA SER A 34 -21.49 -23.94 -14.84
C SER A 34 -21.56 -24.51 -16.27
N ILE A 35 -20.96 -23.82 -17.25
CA ILE A 35 -20.86 -24.29 -18.65
C ILE A 35 -19.80 -25.39 -18.85
N CYS A 36 -18.94 -25.61 -17.84
CA CYS A 36 -17.87 -26.60 -17.96
C CYS A 36 -18.43 -28.03 -18.05
N LYS A 37 -17.89 -28.81 -19.00
CA LYS A 37 -18.26 -30.22 -19.22
C LYS A 37 -17.36 -31.21 -18.48
N VAL A 38 -16.26 -30.75 -17.92
CA VAL A 38 -15.20 -31.58 -17.32
C VAL A 38 -15.24 -31.53 -15.79
N CYS A 39 -15.47 -30.35 -15.21
CA CYS A 39 -15.47 -30.15 -13.76
C CYS A 39 -16.83 -30.44 -13.12
N ASP A 40 -16.83 -30.62 -11.79
CA ASP A 40 -18.06 -30.63 -11.00
C ASP A 40 -18.72 -29.25 -11.01
N THR A 41 -19.93 -29.18 -11.56
CA THR A 41 -20.71 -27.95 -11.71
C THR A 41 -21.70 -27.72 -10.57
N LYS A 42 -21.84 -28.66 -9.62
CA LYS A 42 -22.80 -28.53 -8.50
C LYS A 42 -22.55 -27.31 -7.61
N VAL A 43 -21.30 -26.87 -7.53
CA VAL A 43 -20.86 -25.72 -6.72
C VAL A 43 -20.36 -24.58 -7.62
N ALA A 44 -20.77 -24.56 -8.89
CA ALA A 44 -20.45 -23.48 -9.80
C ALA A 44 -21.03 -22.15 -9.28
N ARG A 45 -20.23 -21.09 -9.37
CA ARG A 45 -20.63 -19.74 -8.95
C ARG A 45 -20.75 -18.76 -10.11
N LEU A 46 -20.17 -19.11 -11.25
CA LEU A 46 -20.28 -18.31 -12.48
C LEU A 46 -21.56 -18.67 -13.22
N SER A 47 -22.14 -17.68 -13.90
CA SER A 47 -23.37 -17.80 -14.68
C SER A 47 -23.24 -18.82 -15.79
N SER A 48 -24.34 -19.53 -16.07
CA SER A 48 -24.43 -20.48 -17.19
C SER A 48 -24.47 -19.81 -18.55
N SER A 49 -24.91 -18.55 -18.60
CA SER A 49 -24.98 -17.71 -19.79
C SER A 49 -23.90 -16.62 -19.83
N ALA A 50 -22.83 -16.76 -19.04
CA ALA A 50 -21.74 -15.79 -19.05
C ALA A 50 -21.10 -15.75 -20.44
N SER A 51 -21.27 -14.63 -21.15
CA SER A 51 -20.61 -14.39 -22.43
C SER A 51 -19.13 -14.10 -22.25
N THR A 52 -18.78 -13.45 -21.13
CA THR A 52 -17.42 -13.09 -20.76
C THR A 52 -17.14 -13.44 -19.31
N ILE A 53 -16.01 -14.10 -19.03
CA ILE A 53 -15.48 -14.33 -17.68
C ILE A 53 -14.25 -13.47 -17.49
N LEU A 54 -14.22 -12.73 -16.39
CA LEU A 54 -13.12 -11.81 -16.08
C LEU A 54 -12.09 -12.50 -15.19
N VAL A 55 -10.82 -12.46 -15.58
CA VAL A 55 -9.69 -12.81 -14.71
C VAL A 55 -9.01 -11.52 -14.31
N LEU A 56 -8.93 -11.25 -13.01
CA LEU A 56 -8.38 -9.99 -12.50
C LEU A 56 -6.89 -10.08 -12.23
N ASP A 57 -6.17 -9.02 -12.58
CA ASP A 57 -4.81 -8.77 -12.10
C ASP A 57 -4.80 -8.15 -10.68
N THR A 58 -3.68 -8.31 -9.96
CA THR A 58 -3.48 -7.76 -8.61
C THR A 58 -3.67 -6.24 -8.57
N ASN A 59 -3.06 -5.51 -9.51
CA ASN A 59 -3.12 -4.03 -9.48
C ASN A 59 -4.53 -3.51 -9.75
N VAL A 60 -5.34 -4.27 -10.48
CA VAL A 60 -6.75 -3.94 -10.72
C VAL A 60 -7.53 -4.08 -9.43
N VAL A 61 -7.36 -5.18 -8.70
CA VAL A 61 -8.02 -5.37 -7.40
C VAL A 61 -7.63 -4.28 -6.40
N LEU A 62 -6.35 -3.94 -6.33
CA LEU A 62 -5.84 -2.96 -5.35
C LEU A 62 -6.41 -1.56 -5.57
N ASN A 63 -6.55 -1.14 -6.83
CA ASN A 63 -6.90 0.23 -7.17
C ASN A 63 -8.37 0.42 -7.53
N GLN A 64 -9.09 -0.66 -7.88
CA GLN A 64 -10.45 -0.59 -8.45
C GLN A 64 -11.47 -1.40 -7.63
N ILE A 65 -11.23 -1.60 -6.33
CA ILE A 65 -12.13 -2.41 -5.50
C ILE A 65 -13.57 -1.85 -5.47
N ASP A 66 -13.73 -0.52 -5.50
CA ASP A 66 -15.05 0.13 -5.52
C ASP A 66 -15.82 -0.19 -6.82
N LEU A 67 -15.11 -0.23 -7.96
CA LEU A 67 -15.67 -0.67 -9.23
C LEU A 67 -16.06 -2.15 -9.18
N LEU A 68 -15.22 -3.01 -8.61
CA LEU A 68 -15.51 -4.45 -8.46
C LEU A 68 -16.69 -4.71 -7.53
N GLU A 69 -16.98 -3.82 -6.58
CA GLU A 69 -18.16 -3.90 -5.74
C GLU A 69 -19.45 -3.50 -6.47
N ASN A 70 -19.37 -2.87 -7.64
CA ASN A 70 -20.56 -2.55 -8.43
C ASN A 70 -21.23 -3.81 -9.00
N PRO A 71 -22.57 -3.98 -8.88
CA PRO A 71 -23.29 -5.12 -9.45
C PRO A 71 -23.19 -5.28 -10.97
N ALA A 72 -22.79 -4.23 -11.71
CA ALA A 72 -22.51 -4.33 -13.13
C ALA A 72 -21.32 -5.25 -13.45
N ILE A 73 -20.46 -5.52 -12.47
CA ILE A 73 -19.31 -6.43 -12.59
C ILE A 73 -19.64 -7.75 -11.90
N ASP A 74 -19.80 -8.78 -12.71
CA ASP A 74 -20.09 -10.16 -12.33
C ASP A 74 -19.27 -11.12 -13.19
N ASP A 75 -19.36 -12.42 -12.88
CA ASP A 75 -18.64 -13.50 -13.57
C ASP A 75 -17.11 -13.34 -13.52
N VAL A 76 -16.63 -13.13 -12.29
CA VAL A 76 -15.23 -12.83 -11.99
C VAL A 76 -14.53 -14.04 -11.37
N VAL A 77 -13.40 -14.40 -11.95
CA VAL A 77 -12.44 -15.37 -11.40
C VAL A 77 -11.29 -14.63 -10.75
N VAL A 78 -11.14 -14.86 -9.45
CA VAL A 78 -10.05 -14.35 -8.63
C VAL A 78 -9.05 -15.48 -8.37
N LEU A 79 -7.80 -15.28 -8.80
CA LEU A 79 -6.76 -16.27 -8.63
C LEU A 79 -6.19 -16.25 -7.20
N SER A 80 -5.79 -17.42 -6.68
CA SER A 80 -5.17 -17.51 -5.35
C SER A 80 -3.89 -16.66 -5.22
N VAL A 81 -3.08 -16.59 -6.29
CA VAL A 81 -1.88 -15.73 -6.34
C VAL A 81 -2.24 -14.25 -6.15
N VAL A 82 -3.35 -13.80 -6.74
CA VAL A 82 -3.85 -12.43 -6.62
C VAL A 82 -4.35 -12.15 -5.20
N LEU A 83 -5.14 -13.08 -4.62
CA LEU A 83 -5.60 -12.95 -3.24
C LEU A 83 -4.45 -12.84 -2.24
N ASP A 84 -3.44 -13.70 -2.37
CA ASP A 84 -2.28 -13.69 -1.49
C ASP A 84 -1.47 -12.39 -1.64
N GLU A 85 -1.33 -11.88 -2.86
CA GLU A 85 -0.61 -10.64 -3.10
C GLU A 85 -1.37 -9.42 -2.53
N VAL A 86 -2.68 -9.35 -2.75
CA VAL A 86 -3.55 -8.29 -2.19
C VAL A 86 -3.51 -8.33 -0.66
N LYS A 87 -3.60 -9.52 -0.06
CA LYS A 87 -3.50 -9.70 1.41
C LYS A 87 -2.19 -9.14 1.98
N ASN A 88 -1.08 -9.32 1.26
CA ASN A 88 0.23 -8.85 1.69
C ASN A 88 0.44 -7.34 1.45
N LYS A 89 -0.26 -6.74 0.48
CA LYS A 89 -0.16 -5.31 0.14
C LYS A 89 -1.17 -4.45 0.91
N ASN A 90 -2.44 -4.83 0.95
CA ASN A 90 -3.51 -4.08 1.61
C ASN A 90 -4.59 -5.02 2.19
N LEU A 91 -4.56 -5.19 3.51
CA LEU A 91 -5.47 -6.09 4.22
C LEU A 91 -6.94 -5.64 4.16
N SER A 92 -7.19 -4.33 4.09
CA SER A 92 -8.55 -3.78 3.97
C SER A 92 -9.18 -4.19 2.63
N VAL A 93 -8.46 -4.00 1.53
CA VAL A 93 -8.91 -4.43 0.19
C VAL A 93 -9.09 -5.95 0.14
N TYR A 94 -8.19 -6.71 0.75
CA TYR A 94 -8.34 -8.17 0.86
C TYR A 94 -9.64 -8.57 1.57
N ASN A 95 -9.98 -7.93 2.69
CA ASN A 95 -11.20 -8.23 3.44
C ASN A 95 -12.45 -7.93 2.60
N ARG A 96 -12.46 -6.79 1.88
CA ARG A 96 -13.54 -6.42 0.95
C ARG A 96 -13.68 -7.42 -0.19
N LEU A 97 -12.58 -7.78 -0.86
CA LEU A 97 -12.57 -8.79 -1.92
C LEU A 97 -13.03 -10.17 -1.40
N ARG A 98 -12.66 -10.54 -0.16
CA ARG A 98 -13.10 -11.79 0.45
C ARG A 98 -14.60 -11.79 0.75
N ALA A 99 -15.15 -10.64 1.15
CA ALA A 99 -16.59 -10.47 1.33
C ALA A 99 -17.34 -10.64 0.00
N LEU A 100 -16.83 -10.07 -1.10
CA LEU A 100 -17.36 -10.29 -2.45
C LEU A 100 -17.36 -11.78 -2.83
N CYS A 101 -16.24 -12.47 -2.62
CA CYS A 101 -16.13 -13.90 -2.93
C CYS A 101 -17.01 -14.80 -2.06
N SER A 102 -17.44 -14.34 -0.89
CA SER A 102 -18.28 -15.11 0.03
C SER A 102 -19.77 -14.86 -0.19
N ASN A 103 -20.13 -13.72 -0.78
CA ASN A 103 -21.50 -13.35 -1.08
C ASN A 103 -22.05 -14.16 -2.26
N THR A 104 -23.09 -14.96 -2.04
CA THR A 104 -23.70 -15.81 -3.07
C THR A 104 -24.47 -15.04 -4.13
N LEU A 105 -24.87 -13.80 -3.85
CA LEU A 105 -25.49 -12.92 -4.85
C LEU A 105 -24.48 -12.37 -5.85
N ARG A 106 -23.19 -12.41 -5.51
CA ARG A 106 -22.10 -11.98 -6.37
C ARG A 106 -21.45 -13.20 -7.02
N LYS A 107 -21.18 -13.09 -8.32
CA LYS A 107 -20.63 -14.20 -9.11
C LYS A 107 -19.11 -14.16 -9.10
N PHE A 108 -18.54 -14.17 -7.90
CA PHE A 108 -17.10 -14.17 -7.66
C PHE A 108 -16.65 -15.58 -7.27
N PHE A 109 -15.69 -16.11 -8.03
CA PHE A 109 -15.13 -17.43 -7.81
C PHE A 109 -13.64 -17.35 -7.53
N VAL A 110 -13.18 -18.07 -6.51
CA VAL A 110 -11.75 -18.15 -6.17
C VAL A 110 -11.16 -19.42 -6.76
N PHE A 111 -10.24 -19.26 -7.72
CA PHE A 111 -9.54 -20.38 -8.33
C PHE A 111 -8.16 -20.57 -7.71
N SER A 112 -7.91 -21.78 -7.18
CA SER A 112 -6.67 -22.13 -6.48
C SER A 112 -5.54 -22.49 -7.46
N ASN A 113 -5.14 -21.54 -8.29
CA ASN A 113 -4.12 -21.73 -9.34
C ASN A 113 -2.76 -22.19 -8.81
N GLU A 114 -2.36 -21.80 -7.60
CA GLU A 114 -1.10 -22.28 -7.02
C GLU A 114 -1.13 -23.79 -6.74
N HIS A 115 -2.29 -24.35 -6.43
CA HIS A 115 -2.44 -25.77 -6.10
C HIS A 115 -2.91 -26.62 -7.29
N HIS A 116 -3.16 -26.03 -8.46
CA HIS A 116 -3.64 -26.74 -9.63
C HIS A 116 -2.47 -27.18 -10.53
N LYS A 117 -2.45 -28.46 -10.90
CA LYS A 117 -1.36 -29.10 -11.65
C LYS A 117 -0.99 -28.37 -12.94
N ASP A 118 -2.00 -27.98 -13.74
CA ASP A 118 -1.77 -27.38 -15.06
C ASP A 118 -1.53 -25.86 -15.05
N THR A 119 -1.87 -25.17 -13.95
CA THR A 119 -1.73 -23.71 -13.87
C THR A 119 -0.64 -23.26 -12.90
N TYR A 120 -0.06 -24.20 -12.14
CA TYR A 120 1.06 -23.92 -11.26
C TYR A 120 2.32 -23.56 -12.03
N VAL A 121 2.89 -22.41 -11.70
CA VAL A 121 4.17 -21.96 -12.27
C VAL A 121 5.29 -21.92 -11.24
N LYS A 122 6.45 -22.48 -11.61
CA LYS A 122 7.69 -22.36 -10.83
C LYS A 122 8.39 -21.03 -11.14
N ALA A 123 9.05 -20.45 -10.14
CA ALA A 123 9.88 -19.27 -10.35
C ALA A 123 11.08 -19.61 -11.24
N MET A 124 11.37 -18.76 -12.22
CA MET A 124 12.53 -18.89 -13.09
C MET A 124 13.75 -18.16 -12.51
N VAL A 125 14.95 -18.56 -12.93
CA VAL A 125 16.19 -17.91 -12.48
C VAL A 125 16.24 -16.48 -13.01
N GLY A 126 16.42 -15.50 -12.13
CA GLY A 126 16.46 -14.07 -12.49
C GLY A 126 15.09 -13.41 -12.63
N GLU A 127 13.99 -14.15 -12.45
CA GLU A 127 12.63 -13.60 -12.50
C GLU A 127 12.25 -12.93 -11.18
N SER A 128 11.65 -11.73 -11.23
CA SER A 128 11.15 -11.09 -10.03
C SER A 128 9.87 -11.78 -9.50
N PRO A 129 9.53 -11.65 -8.21
CA PRO A 129 8.26 -12.17 -7.70
C PRO A 129 7.03 -11.61 -8.43
N ASN A 130 7.10 -10.36 -8.91
CA ASN A 130 6.01 -9.72 -9.67
C ASN A 130 5.87 -10.39 -11.05
N ASP A 131 6.97 -10.50 -11.80
CA ASP A 131 6.96 -11.15 -13.13
C ASP A 131 6.44 -12.59 -13.06
N ARG A 132 6.82 -13.31 -11.99
CA ARG A 132 6.33 -14.68 -11.75
C ARG A 132 4.83 -14.70 -11.51
N ASN A 133 4.29 -13.74 -10.74
CA ASN A 133 2.86 -13.66 -10.47
C ASN A 133 2.09 -13.26 -11.73
N ASP A 134 2.56 -12.29 -12.50
CA ASP A 134 1.99 -11.88 -13.78
C ASP A 134 1.92 -13.08 -14.75
N ARG A 135 2.99 -13.87 -14.81
CA ARG A 135 3.02 -15.11 -15.59
C ARG A 135 2.07 -16.17 -15.05
N ALA A 136 1.94 -16.32 -13.73
CA ALA A 136 0.97 -17.24 -13.12
C ALA A 136 -0.47 -16.87 -13.51
N ILE A 137 -0.77 -15.56 -13.54
CA ILE A 137 -2.06 -15.03 -13.97
C ILE A 137 -2.30 -15.36 -15.44
N ARG A 138 -1.34 -15.06 -16.33
CA ARG A 138 -1.44 -15.38 -17.76
C ARG A 138 -1.62 -16.87 -18.03
N VAL A 139 -0.85 -17.74 -17.37
CA VAL A 139 -0.99 -19.20 -17.51
C VAL A 139 -2.38 -19.67 -17.07
N ALA A 140 -2.90 -19.15 -15.95
CA ALA A 140 -4.25 -19.49 -15.49
C ALA A 140 -5.33 -18.99 -16.47
N THR A 141 -5.22 -17.75 -16.97
CA THR A 141 -6.16 -17.22 -17.98
C THR A 141 -6.14 -18.06 -19.25
N ASN A 142 -4.94 -18.42 -19.74
CA ASN A 142 -4.80 -19.26 -20.92
C ASN A 142 -5.42 -20.64 -20.71
N TRP A 143 -5.24 -21.23 -19.52
CA TRP A 143 -5.89 -22.49 -19.17
C TRP A 143 -7.42 -22.36 -19.19
N TYR A 144 -7.98 -21.29 -18.63
CA TYR A 144 -9.43 -21.03 -18.68
C TYR A 144 -9.94 -20.89 -20.12
N GLN A 145 -9.22 -20.19 -21.01
CA GLN A 145 -9.59 -20.07 -22.43
C GLN A 145 -9.70 -21.44 -23.11
N HIS A 146 -8.69 -22.30 -22.93
CA HIS A 146 -8.68 -23.63 -23.51
C HIS A 146 -9.71 -24.57 -22.86
N HIS A 147 -9.89 -24.46 -21.54
CA HIS A 147 -10.75 -25.33 -20.75
C HIS A 147 -12.24 -25.08 -20.99
N LEU A 148 -12.65 -23.83 -21.13
CA LEU A 148 -14.05 -23.46 -21.42
C LEU A 148 -14.36 -23.44 -22.92
N GLY A 149 -13.33 -23.40 -23.77
CA GLY A 149 -13.46 -23.40 -25.22
C GLY A 149 -14.16 -22.15 -25.76
N GLY A 150 -14.68 -22.23 -27.00
CA GLY A 150 -15.30 -21.09 -27.69
C GLY A 150 -16.68 -20.66 -27.18
N GLY A 151 -17.23 -21.32 -26.15
CA GLY A 151 -18.57 -21.00 -25.61
C GLY A 151 -18.61 -19.76 -24.74
N THR A 152 -17.47 -19.35 -24.18
CA THR A 152 -17.34 -18.19 -23.29
C THR A 152 -16.00 -17.50 -23.54
N ARG A 153 -16.01 -16.18 -23.68
CA ARG A 153 -14.79 -15.38 -23.80
C ARG A 153 -14.16 -15.23 -22.41
N VAL A 154 -12.88 -15.58 -22.25
CA VAL A 154 -12.14 -15.31 -21.01
C VAL A 154 -11.27 -14.09 -21.24
N LEU A 155 -11.41 -13.08 -20.38
CA LEU A 155 -10.76 -11.78 -20.53
C LEU A 155 -9.89 -11.46 -19.31
N LEU A 156 -8.60 -11.27 -19.52
CA LEU A 156 -7.68 -10.75 -18.50
C LEU A 156 -7.84 -9.24 -18.38
N ILE A 157 -8.18 -8.75 -17.19
CA ILE A 157 -8.23 -7.32 -16.89
C ILE A 157 -6.93 -6.93 -16.19
N THR A 158 -6.12 -6.13 -16.87
CA THR A 158 -4.83 -5.64 -16.36
C THR A 158 -4.57 -4.20 -16.79
N ASN A 159 -4.08 -3.37 -15.86
CA ASN A 159 -3.60 -2.02 -16.18
C ASN A 159 -2.08 -1.98 -16.42
N ASP A 160 -1.38 -3.10 -16.26
CA ASP A 160 0.04 -3.22 -16.60
C ASP A 160 0.20 -3.41 -18.13
N LYS A 161 0.86 -2.45 -18.77
CA LYS A 161 1.13 -2.43 -20.21
C LYS A 161 1.97 -3.62 -20.67
N GLU A 162 2.97 -4.01 -19.89
CA GLU A 162 3.87 -5.12 -20.21
C GLU A 162 3.15 -6.46 -20.07
N ASN A 163 2.37 -6.63 -19.00
CA ASN A 163 1.57 -7.83 -18.81
C ASN A 163 0.52 -7.98 -19.93
N LYS A 164 -0.15 -6.87 -20.31
CA LYS A 164 -1.09 -6.86 -21.45
C LYS A 164 -0.43 -7.25 -22.77
N ARG A 165 0.75 -6.68 -23.06
CA ARG A 165 1.52 -7.00 -24.28
C ARG A 165 1.84 -8.49 -24.33
N LYS A 166 2.49 -9.02 -23.29
CA LYS A 166 2.86 -10.44 -23.22
C LYS A 166 1.63 -11.36 -23.29
N ALA A 167 0.52 -10.99 -22.67
CA ALA A 167 -0.73 -11.76 -22.76
C ALA A 167 -1.25 -11.82 -24.20
N THR A 168 -1.21 -10.69 -24.92
CA THR A 168 -1.65 -10.62 -26.32
C THR A 168 -0.74 -11.43 -27.24
N ASP A 169 0.57 -11.39 -27.02
CA ASP A 169 1.56 -12.20 -27.75
C ASP A 169 1.34 -13.71 -27.54
N GLU A 170 0.80 -14.11 -26.38
CA GLU A 170 0.43 -15.49 -26.04
C GLU A 170 -0.97 -15.89 -26.51
N GLY A 171 -1.69 -15.00 -27.22
CA GLY A 171 -3.06 -15.26 -27.70
C GLY A 171 -4.12 -15.20 -26.60
N ILE A 172 -3.83 -14.53 -25.48
CA ILE A 172 -4.77 -14.30 -24.39
C ILE A 172 -5.49 -12.97 -24.62
N PHE A 173 -6.82 -12.96 -24.52
CA PHE A 173 -7.57 -11.71 -24.56
C PHE A 173 -7.27 -10.90 -23.29
N ALA A 174 -6.66 -9.72 -23.45
CA ALA A 174 -6.32 -8.83 -22.34
C ALA A 174 -6.73 -7.38 -22.64
N GLU A 175 -7.42 -6.75 -21.70
CA GLU A 175 -7.88 -5.36 -21.79
C GLU A 175 -7.56 -4.60 -20.50
N THR A 176 -7.48 -3.27 -20.61
CA THR A 176 -7.39 -2.42 -19.42
C THR A 176 -8.76 -2.24 -18.80
N VAL A 177 -8.80 -1.90 -17.51
CA VAL A 177 -10.06 -1.65 -16.79
C VAL A 177 -10.87 -0.58 -17.52
N GLU A 178 -10.21 0.50 -17.95
CA GLU A 178 -10.86 1.60 -18.65
C GLU A 178 -11.50 1.16 -19.98
N THR A 179 -10.79 0.38 -20.80
CA THR A 179 -11.34 -0.13 -22.07
C THR A 179 -12.53 -1.04 -21.82
N TYR A 180 -12.42 -1.92 -20.81
CA TYR A 180 -13.49 -2.83 -20.45
C TYR A 180 -14.74 -2.07 -19.96
N VAL A 181 -14.59 -1.09 -19.06
CA VAL A 181 -15.72 -0.30 -18.55
C VAL A 181 -16.38 0.51 -19.68
N LYS A 182 -15.60 1.08 -20.62
CA LYS A 182 -16.16 1.75 -21.81
C LYS A 182 -17.00 0.79 -22.65
N SER A 183 -16.59 -0.46 -22.78
CA SER A 183 -17.33 -1.48 -23.54
C SER A 183 -18.68 -1.85 -22.92
N LEU A 184 -18.86 -1.65 -21.60
CA LEU A 184 -20.13 -1.88 -20.91
C LEU A 184 -21.19 -0.80 -21.23
N GLY A 185 -20.80 0.34 -21.83
CA GLY A 185 -21.73 1.39 -22.25
C GLY A 185 -22.39 2.15 -21.09
N GLN A 186 -21.86 2.04 -19.86
CA GLN A 186 -22.40 2.72 -18.68
C GLN A 186 -21.47 3.86 -18.24
N PRO A 187 -21.85 5.14 -18.45
CA PRO A 187 -20.97 6.27 -18.15
C PRO A 187 -20.67 6.39 -16.65
N ASN A 188 -21.62 6.07 -15.78
CA ASN A 188 -21.46 6.16 -14.31
C ASN A 188 -20.36 5.25 -13.75
N LEU A 189 -19.95 4.20 -14.48
CA LEU A 189 -18.86 3.32 -14.07
C LEU A 189 -17.49 3.93 -14.34
N LEU A 190 -17.38 4.86 -15.30
CA LEU A 190 -16.12 5.54 -15.61
C LEU A 190 -15.67 6.45 -14.47
N ASP A 191 -16.63 7.07 -13.77
CA ASP A 191 -16.36 7.92 -12.61
C ASP A 191 -15.75 7.13 -11.43
N LEU A 192 -15.97 5.81 -11.38
CA LEU A 192 -15.39 4.91 -10.39
C LEU A 192 -14.01 4.38 -10.79
N VAL A 193 -13.57 4.60 -12.02
CA VAL A 193 -12.25 4.14 -12.48
C VAL A 193 -11.19 5.08 -11.91
N VAL A 194 -10.38 4.55 -11.00
CA VAL A 194 -9.22 5.27 -10.49
C VAL A 194 -8.15 5.31 -11.57
N HIS A 195 -7.93 6.47 -12.17
CA HIS A 195 -6.75 6.67 -13.00
C HIS A 195 -5.53 6.76 -12.07
N PRO A 196 -4.49 5.93 -12.23
CA PRO A 196 -3.24 6.19 -11.55
C PRO A 196 -2.77 7.55 -12.03
N THR A 197 -2.77 8.53 -11.12
CA THR A 197 -2.26 9.86 -11.40
C THR A 197 -0.85 9.71 -11.93
N SER A 198 -0.61 10.25 -13.13
CA SER A 198 0.72 10.41 -13.69
C SER A 198 1.58 11.13 -12.66
N GLU A 199 2.47 10.40 -11.98
CA GLU A 199 3.67 10.77 -11.20
C GLU A 199 3.74 12.08 -10.34
N ASP A 200 2.74 12.98 -10.35
CA ASP A 200 2.86 14.37 -9.88
C ASP A 200 1.76 14.82 -8.92
N VAL A 201 1.00 13.89 -8.35
CA VAL A 201 0.27 14.15 -7.10
C VAL A 201 0.60 13.05 -6.11
N SER A 202 1.46 13.40 -5.16
CA SER A 202 1.71 12.65 -3.95
C SER A 202 0.38 12.51 -3.19
N MET A 203 -0.40 11.48 -3.54
CA MET A 203 -1.28 10.85 -2.58
C MET A 203 -0.42 10.52 -1.36
N GLU A 204 -0.75 11.13 -0.23
CA GLU A 204 -0.15 10.81 1.05
C GLU A 204 -0.17 9.29 1.23
N ASP A 205 1.03 8.73 1.37
CA ASP A 205 1.33 7.32 1.29
C ASP A 205 0.33 6.46 2.08
N VAL A 206 -0.56 5.75 1.38
CA VAL A 206 -1.13 4.51 1.92
C VAL A 206 0.05 3.59 2.20
N GLU A 207 0.32 3.35 3.48
CA GLU A 207 1.50 2.63 3.95
C GLU A 207 1.71 1.32 3.19
N ASP A 208 2.72 1.31 2.31
CA ASP A 208 3.19 0.10 1.68
C ASP A 208 3.94 -0.73 2.74
N LEU A 209 3.27 -1.69 3.36
CA LEU A 209 3.76 -2.52 4.47
C LEU A 209 4.92 -3.47 4.07
N ARG A 210 5.48 -3.35 2.86
CA ARG A 210 6.59 -4.17 2.38
C ARG A 210 7.90 -3.79 3.09
N PRO A 211 8.60 -4.75 3.76
CA PRO A 211 9.84 -4.47 4.49
C PRO A 211 10.99 -3.92 3.65
N SER A 212 10.99 -4.19 2.34
CA SER A 212 12.07 -3.87 1.39
C SER A 212 12.01 -2.47 0.80
N LYS A 213 10.92 -1.72 1.03
CA LYS A 213 10.78 -0.30 0.61
C LYS A 213 10.19 0.55 1.74
N ARG A 214 10.60 0.31 2.99
CA ARG A 214 10.45 1.37 4.00
C ARG A 214 11.32 2.53 3.54
N LYS A 215 10.73 3.49 2.83
CA LYS A 215 11.33 4.80 2.63
C LYS A 215 11.72 5.26 4.03
N VAL A 216 12.98 5.60 4.23
CA VAL A 216 13.42 6.13 5.53
C VAL A 216 12.76 7.51 5.62
N ILE A 217 11.56 7.54 6.21
CA ILE A 217 10.72 8.74 6.31
C ILE A 217 11.36 9.76 7.26
N TYR A 218 12.12 9.28 8.24
CA TYR A 218 12.73 10.06 9.31
C TYR A 218 14.25 10.05 9.19
N ILE A 219 14.84 11.24 9.19
CA ILE A 219 16.29 11.41 9.16
C ILE A 219 16.87 10.91 10.49
N GLU A 220 18.02 10.22 10.43
CA GLU A 220 18.72 9.77 11.63
C GLU A 220 19.08 10.95 12.54
N HIS A 221 18.97 10.74 13.85
CA HIS A 221 19.30 11.76 14.83
C HIS A 221 20.80 11.98 14.88
N LYS A 222 21.21 13.24 15.07
CA LYS A 222 22.61 13.58 15.19
C LYS A 222 23.17 13.12 16.54
N PRO A 223 24.48 12.81 16.60
CA PRO A 223 25.09 12.46 17.87
C PRO A 223 25.06 13.67 18.82
N MET A 224 24.89 13.39 20.11
CA MET A 224 24.86 14.39 21.19
C MET A 224 26.01 15.40 21.10
N SER A 225 27.22 14.94 20.75
CA SER A 225 28.40 15.79 20.62
C SER A 225 28.25 16.90 19.58
N GLU A 226 27.64 16.59 18.44
CA GLU A 226 27.41 17.56 17.36
C GLU A 226 26.32 18.56 17.77
N ILE A 227 25.28 18.07 18.44
CA ILE A 227 24.17 18.90 18.91
C ILE A 227 24.64 19.88 19.98
N THR A 228 25.40 19.40 20.98
CA THR A 228 26.00 20.28 21.99
C THR A 228 26.91 21.32 21.34
N ALA A 229 27.78 20.92 20.40
CA ALA A 229 28.64 21.86 19.69
C ALA A 229 27.84 22.90 18.87
N GLY A 230 26.76 22.47 18.21
CA GLY A 230 25.89 23.36 17.44
C GLY A 230 25.05 24.30 18.31
N LEU A 231 24.62 23.87 19.49
CA LEU A 231 23.97 24.74 20.49
C LEU A 231 24.94 25.82 20.99
N HIS A 232 26.19 25.47 21.32
CA HIS A 232 27.20 26.45 21.74
C HIS A 232 27.58 27.44 20.61
N ARG A 233 27.51 27.00 19.35
CA ARG A 233 27.76 27.84 18.17
C ARG A 233 26.54 28.66 17.74
N GLY A 234 25.38 28.46 18.37
CA GLY A 234 24.11 29.11 17.98
C GLY A 234 23.54 28.64 16.64
N ILE A 235 23.98 27.49 16.13
CA ILE A 235 23.47 26.86 14.90
C ILE A 235 22.16 26.13 15.21
N TYR A 236 22.07 25.52 16.38
CA TYR A 236 20.86 24.87 16.87
C TYR A 236 20.20 25.69 17.96
N HIS A 237 18.89 25.53 18.05
CA HIS A 237 18.06 26.16 19.05
C HIS A 237 17.34 25.10 19.85
N GLN A 238 17.46 25.15 21.18
CA GLN A 238 16.83 24.19 22.07
C GLN A 238 15.52 24.76 22.61
N GLY A 239 14.47 23.94 22.64
CA GLY A 239 13.18 24.35 23.18
C GLY A 239 12.24 23.18 23.43
N LYS A 240 11.13 23.46 24.11
CA LYS A 240 10.07 22.47 24.34
C LYS A 240 9.10 22.47 23.15
N LEU A 241 8.88 21.30 22.55
CA LEU A 241 7.92 21.13 21.45
C LEU A 241 6.49 21.13 21.98
N ARG A 242 5.61 21.88 21.33
CA ARG A 242 4.17 21.93 21.60
C ARG A 242 3.41 21.62 20.30
N VAL A 243 2.73 20.49 20.24
CA VAL A 243 2.00 20.08 19.03
C VAL A 243 0.63 20.78 18.99
N ASN A 244 0.23 21.25 17.81
CA ASN A 244 -1.08 21.87 17.62
C ASN A 244 -2.19 20.83 17.89
N ARG A 245 -3.17 21.21 18.71
CA ARG A 245 -4.29 20.34 19.08
C ARG A 245 -5.21 20.01 17.90
N TYR A 246 -5.28 20.88 16.91
CA TYR A 246 -6.15 20.73 15.73
C TYR A 246 -5.42 20.14 14.52
N ASN A 247 -4.09 20.24 14.49
CA ASN A 247 -3.26 19.75 13.40
C ASN A 247 -2.05 18.96 13.95
N PRO A 248 -2.10 17.61 13.92
CA PRO A 248 -1.00 16.78 14.41
C PRO A 248 0.32 16.94 13.64
N PHE A 249 0.30 17.58 12.47
CA PHE A 249 1.47 17.82 11.62
C PHE A 249 2.01 19.25 11.74
N GLU A 250 1.56 20.00 12.74
CA GLU A 250 2.04 21.34 13.04
C GLU A 250 2.43 21.41 14.52
N ALA A 251 3.60 21.99 14.81
CA ALA A 251 4.08 22.14 16.17
C ALA A 251 4.89 23.43 16.33
N TYR A 252 5.00 23.88 17.58
CA TYR A 252 5.68 25.10 17.97
C TYR A 252 6.82 24.78 18.94
N VAL A 253 7.97 25.43 18.80
CA VAL A 253 9.11 25.32 19.72
C VAL A 253 9.45 26.71 20.23
N GLY A 254 9.28 26.93 21.53
CA GLY A 254 9.79 28.15 22.16
C GLY A 254 11.28 28.02 22.43
N SER A 255 12.11 28.89 21.83
CA SER A 255 13.55 28.95 22.10
C SER A 255 13.94 30.25 22.79
N GLU A 256 14.66 30.14 23.92
CA GLU A 256 15.19 31.30 24.63
C GLU A 256 16.21 32.09 23.80
N SER A 257 16.87 31.46 22.82
CA SER A 257 17.91 32.09 22.01
C SER A 257 17.37 32.99 20.89
N ILE A 258 16.13 32.76 20.45
CA ILE A 258 15.50 33.51 19.36
C ILE A 258 14.49 34.53 19.91
N GLY A 259 13.88 34.25 21.06
CA GLY A 259 12.89 35.13 21.68
C GLY A 259 11.48 35.02 21.10
N ASP A 260 11.30 34.24 20.03
CA ASP A 260 10.04 33.95 19.35
C ASP A 260 9.78 32.44 19.23
N GLU A 261 8.56 32.08 18.86
CA GLU A 261 8.14 30.69 18.62
C GLU A 261 8.51 30.21 17.22
N ILE A 262 9.12 29.04 17.14
CA ILE A 262 9.53 28.36 15.91
C ILE A 262 8.41 27.42 15.45
N ILE A 263 7.94 27.56 14.23
CA ILE A 263 6.91 26.68 13.64
C ILE A 263 7.58 25.51 12.92
N ILE A 264 7.06 24.31 13.16
CA ILE A 264 7.44 23.09 12.45
C ILE A 264 6.22 22.51 11.79
N GLN A 265 6.29 22.35 10.46
CA GLN A 265 5.25 21.73 9.67
C GLN A 265 5.72 20.42 9.05
N GLY A 266 4.82 19.45 9.01
CA GLY A 266 4.99 18.17 8.34
C GLY A 266 5.64 17.09 9.21
N ARG A 267 5.18 15.85 8.99
CA ARG A 267 5.65 14.66 9.73
C ARG A 267 7.17 14.46 9.66
N GLY A 268 7.80 14.80 8.53
CA GLY A 268 9.23 14.61 8.30
C GLY A 268 10.07 15.56 9.15
N ASN A 269 9.66 16.83 9.22
CA ASN A 269 10.35 17.84 10.01
C ASN A 269 10.13 17.62 11.51
N MET A 270 8.95 17.15 11.93
CA MET A 270 8.70 16.76 13.32
C MET A 270 9.58 15.60 13.81
N ASN A 271 10.16 14.81 12.90
CA ASN A 271 11.16 13.77 13.15
C ASN A 271 10.99 12.97 14.47
N ARG A 272 9.87 12.25 14.61
CA ARG A 272 9.57 11.35 15.75
C ARG A 272 9.41 12.02 17.11
N ALA A 273 9.26 13.34 17.15
CA ALA A 273 9.02 14.10 18.36
C ALA A 273 7.59 13.96 18.88
N PHE A 274 7.44 14.06 20.21
CA PHE A 274 6.16 14.14 20.88
C PHE A 274 5.94 15.48 21.56
N ASP A 275 4.67 15.78 21.83
CA ASP A 275 4.29 16.95 22.62
C ASP A 275 4.98 16.92 23.98
N GLY A 276 5.67 18.01 24.30
CA GLY A 276 6.40 18.19 25.54
C GLY A 276 7.87 17.76 25.51
N ASP A 277 8.35 17.15 24.43
CA ASP A 277 9.77 16.81 24.27
C ASP A 277 10.66 18.06 24.25
N VAL A 278 11.88 17.94 24.77
CA VAL A 278 12.92 18.96 24.63
C VAL A 278 13.76 18.63 23.40
N VAL A 279 13.72 19.53 22.42
CA VAL A 279 14.18 19.29 21.06
C VAL A 279 15.25 20.32 20.67
N ALA A 280 16.16 19.92 19.78
CA ALA A 280 17.06 20.84 19.09
C ALA A 280 16.59 21.04 17.65
N VAL A 281 16.42 22.28 17.21
CA VAL A 281 15.97 22.64 15.86
C VAL A 281 17.04 23.39 15.09
N GLU A 282 17.09 23.18 13.78
CA GLU A 282 17.98 23.86 12.83
C GLU A 282 17.13 24.65 11.83
N LEU A 283 17.34 25.97 11.76
CA LEU A 283 16.59 26.83 10.86
C LEU A 283 16.80 26.45 9.40
N LEU A 284 15.71 26.31 8.63
CA LEU A 284 15.84 26.19 7.18
C LEU A 284 16.32 27.50 6.56
N PRO A 285 16.88 27.45 5.34
CA PRO A 285 17.09 28.65 4.53
C PRO A 285 15.78 29.45 4.38
N LYS A 286 15.91 30.79 4.35
CA LYS A 286 14.76 31.71 4.36
C LYS A 286 13.81 31.51 3.18
N GLU A 287 14.31 30.94 2.07
CA GLU A 287 13.53 30.63 0.88
C GLU A 287 12.50 29.51 1.10
N GLN A 288 12.69 28.69 2.13
CA GLN A 288 11.81 27.59 2.50
C GLN A 288 10.86 27.97 3.62
N TRP A 289 10.85 29.23 4.04
CA TRP A 289 9.97 29.70 5.09
C TRP A 289 8.56 29.91 4.53
N HIS A 290 7.58 29.32 5.20
CA HIS A 290 6.17 29.55 4.87
C HIS A 290 5.67 30.82 5.54
N GLU A 291 5.10 31.72 4.75
CA GLU A 291 4.33 32.85 5.28
C GLU A 291 3.02 32.30 5.88
N GLY A 292 2.81 32.54 7.17
CA GLY A 292 1.57 32.18 7.83
C GLY A 292 0.39 32.90 7.17
N LYS A 293 -0.57 32.15 6.62
CA LYS A 293 -1.91 32.71 6.32
C LYS A 293 -2.65 32.92 7.64
N SER A 294 -2.35 34.02 8.33
CA SER A 294 -3.22 34.54 9.39
C SER A 294 -4.36 35.32 8.72
N LEU A 295 -5.44 34.62 8.34
CA LEU A 295 -6.73 35.28 8.15
C LEU A 295 -7.31 35.60 9.53
N SER A 296 -6.78 36.63 10.17
CA SER A 296 -7.38 37.26 11.35
C SER A 296 -7.67 38.71 11.02
N ILE A 297 -8.95 39.02 10.82
CA ILE A 297 -9.47 40.39 10.80
C ILE A 297 -9.33 40.94 12.22
N ALA A 298 -8.45 41.91 12.42
CA ALA A 298 -8.57 42.91 13.47
C ALA A 298 -7.76 44.15 13.08
N GLU A 299 -8.44 45.30 13.12
CA GLU A 299 -7.89 46.63 12.93
C GLU A 299 -6.93 47.01 14.07
N ASP A 300 -6.12 48.02 13.75
CA ASP A 300 -5.24 48.81 14.59
C ASP A 300 -3.84 48.27 14.90
N GLY A 301 -2.87 49.09 14.47
CA GLY A 301 -1.49 48.73 14.31
C GLY A 301 -0.70 48.66 15.61
N LEU A 302 0.23 47.72 15.62
CA LEU A 302 1.45 47.73 16.40
C LEU A 302 2.49 46.88 15.65
N LEU A 303 3.71 47.39 15.57
CA LEU A 303 4.88 46.73 15.00
C LEU A 303 5.15 45.41 15.73
N LEU A 304 5.01 44.28 15.03
CA LEU A 304 5.59 43.00 15.43
C LEU A 304 6.50 42.52 14.30
N LYS A 305 7.79 42.38 14.62
CA LYS A 305 8.74 41.65 13.78
C LYS A 305 8.52 40.17 14.06
N GLU A 306 7.66 39.53 13.27
CA GLU A 306 7.48 38.09 13.36
C GLU A 306 8.41 37.40 12.36
N ILE A 307 9.33 36.59 12.86
CA ILE A 307 10.19 35.73 12.05
C ILE A 307 9.42 34.42 11.81
N TYR A 308 8.70 34.35 10.70
CA TYR A 308 8.00 33.13 10.25
C TYR A 308 8.95 32.23 9.47
N GLY A 309 9.15 31.00 9.91
CA GLY A 309 9.95 30.03 9.17
C GLY A 309 9.55 28.60 9.45
N ASP A 310 9.49 27.82 8.38
CA ASP A 310 9.46 26.36 8.42
C ASP A 310 10.87 25.87 8.75
N ILE A 311 11.00 24.98 9.73
CA ILE A 311 12.30 24.65 10.33
C ILE A 311 12.47 23.12 10.36
N LYS A 312 13.68 22.65 10.02
CA LYS A 312 14.04 21.23 10.16
C LYS A 312 14.31 20.98 11.63
N ILE A 313 13.56 20.06 12.25
CA ILE A 313 14.01 19.58 13.55
C ILE A 313 15.20 18.66 13.34
N GLN A 314 16.31 18.99 13.96
CA GLN A 314 17.49 18.15 14.00
C GLN A 314 17.62 17.55 15.39
N PHE A 315 16.90 16.46 15.60
CA PHE A 315 16.67 15.94 16.95
C PHE A 315 17.94 15.45 17.66
N CYS A 316 18.11 15.94 18.90
CA CYS A 316 18.27 15.09 20.09
C CYS A 316 17.10 15.36 21.02
N VAL A 317 16.50 14.29 21.56
CA VAL A 317 15.64 14.38 22.75
C VAL A 317 16.63 14.49 23.88
N LEU A 318 16.82 15.69 24.43
CA LEU A 318 17.80 15.90 25.50
C LEU A 318 17.31 15.38 26.85
N ASP A 319 15.99 15.19 27.00
CA ASP A 319 15.43 14.56 28.19
C ASP A 319 14.13 13.82 27.84
N SER A 320 14.16 12.50 27.95
CA SER A 320 12.97 11.68 28.16
C SER A 320 13.08 11.04 29.53
N SER A 321 13.19 11.86 30.58
CA SER A 321 12.98 11.42 31.95
C SER A 321 11.54 10.91 32.02
N SER A 322 11.41 9.61 31.82
CA SER A 322 10.23 8.84 32.18
C SER A 322 9.85 9.27 33.59
N HIS A 323 8.67 9.86 33.75
CA HIS A 323 7.96 9.84 35.02
C HIS A 323 7.57 8.40 35.36
N THR A 324 8.57 7.57 35.68
CA THR A 324 8.41 6.42 36.55
C THR A 324 8.98 6.84 37.89
N LYS A 325 8.17 7.58 38.66
CA LYS A 325 8.37 7.66 40.11
C LYS A 325 8.23 6.24 40.64
N GLY A 326 9.36 5.56 40.78
CA GLY A 326 9.47 4.32 41.54
C GLY A 326 8.98 4.59 42.95
N CYS A 327 7.80 4.07 43.27
CA CYS A 327 7.30 3.99 44.62
C CYS A 327 8.16 2.95 45.36
N MET A 328 9.30 3.38 45.90
CA MET A 328 10.06 2.58 46.85
C MET A 328 9.34 2.65 48.19
N SER A 329 8.51 1.63 48.45
CA SER A 329 8.04 1.32 49.79
C SER A 329 9.23 0.91 50.64
N MET A 330 9.64 1.77 51.57
CA MET A 330 10.36 1.32 52.76
C MET A 330 9.37 0.56 53.63
N ARG A 331 9.60 -0.73 53.85
CA ARG A 331 9.03 -1.46 54.99
C ARG A 331 10.07 -1.42 56.10
N GLY A 332 9.66 -0.91 57.25
CA GLY A 332 10.23 -1.27 58.54
C GLY A 332 9.73 -2.63 59.01
#